data_AF-X1C7C2-F1
#
_entry.id   AF-X1C7C2-F1
#
_cell.length_a   1.000
_cell.length_b   1.000
_cell.length_c   1.000
_cell.angle_alpha   90.00
_cell.angle_beta   90.00
_cell.angle_gamma   90.00
#
_symmetry.space_group_name_H-M   'P 1'
#
loop_
_entity.id
_entity.type
_entity.pdbx_description
1 polymer ?
#
loop_
_entity_poly.entity_id
_entity_poly.type
_entity_poly.pdbx_seq_one_letter_code
_entity_poly.pdbx_strand_id
1 'polypeptide(L)' 'FSAGGIAEAVKEFKVFDNVKHRVLILPGMAARLSGALEDEADAYVVVGPRDSSGILKYMDTQWKPEEFMKEYESWEK' A
#
# COMPACT_ATOMS: atom_id res chain seq x y z
N PHE A 1 -5.66 12.99 8.68
CA PHE A 1 -5.25 11.66 8.16
C PHE A 1 -6.36 11.15 7.25
N SER A 2 -6.16 11.24 5.93
CA SER A 2 -7.12 10.94 4.86
C SER A 2 -6.40 10.23 3.70
N ALA A 3 -7.14 9.58 2.80
CA ALA A 3 -6.57 8.92 1.62
C ALA A 3 -5.76 9.92 0.76
N GLY A 4 -6.37 11.05 0.36
CA GLY A 4 -5.67 12.10 -0.39
C GLY A 4 -4.41 12.64 0.28
N GLY A 5 -4.40 12.86 1.60
CA GLY A 5 -3.18 13.33 2.29
C GLY A 5 -2.03 12.31 2.23
N ILE A 6 -2.35 11.01 2.23
CA ILE A 6 -1.35 9.94 2.05
C ILE A 6 -0.90 9.88 0.58
N ALA A 7 -1.83 9.97 -0.37
CA ALA A 7 -1.54 9.95 -1.79
C ALA A 7 -0.67 11.14 -2.23
N GLU A 8 -0.93 12.34 -1.70
CA GLU A 8 -0.08 13.52 -1.93
C GLU A 8 1.34 13.29 -1.40
N ALA A 9 1.50 12.74 -0.18
CA ALA A 9 2.82 12.42 0.35
C ALA A 9 3.55 11.39 -0.52
N VAL A 10 2.87 10.33 -0.95
CA VAL A 10 3.42 9.30 -1.85
C VAL A 10 3.96 9.92 -3.15
N LYS A 11 3.21 10.87 -3.74
CA LYS A 11 3.60 11.60 -4.96
C LYS A 11 4.73 12.59 -4.70
N GLU A 12 4.67 13.37 -3.61
CA GLU A 12 5.67 14.36 -3.22
C GLU A 12 7.04 13.71 -3.02
N PHE A 13 7.09 12.61 -2.28
CA PHE A 13 8.32 11.89 -1.99
C PHE A 13 8.76 10.92 -3.09
N LYS A 14 7.98 10.79 -4.17
CA LYS A 14 8.27 9.90 -5.31
C LYS A 14 8.70 8.50 -4.87
N VAL A 15 7.98 7.93 -3.90
CA VAL A 15 8.42 6.69 -3.22
C VAL A 15 8.59 5.52 -4.20
N PHE A 16 7.77 5.47 -5.26
CA PHE A 16 7.82 4.42 -6.28
C PHE A 16 9.00 4.52 -7.24
N ASP A 17 9.74 5.63 -7.26
CA ASP A 17 10.97 5.72 -8.06
C ASP A 17 12.12 4.93 -7.41
N ASN A 18 12.02 4.61 -6.12
CA ASN A 18 13.06 3.93 -5.35
C ASN A 18 12.81 2.42 -5.16
N VAL A 19 11.65 1.91 -5.59
CA VAL A 19 11.25 0.51 -5.41
C VAL A 19 10.71 -0.08 -6.71
N LYS A 20 10.80 -1.41 -6.87
CA LYS A 20 10.35 -2.11 -8.08
C LYS A 20 8.86 -2.49 -8.07
N HIS A 21 8.11 -2.03 -7.07
CA HIS A 21 6.70 -2.36 -6.89
C HIS A 21 5.88 -1.12 -6.62
N ARG A 22 4.58 -1.17 -6.91
CA ARG A 22 3.59 -0.15 -6.56
C ARG A 22 2.62 -0.68 -5.53
N VAL A 23 3.18 -1.03 -4.38
CA VAL A 23 2.43 -1.61 -3.24
C VAL A 23 2.66 -0.76 -2.00
N LEU A 24 1.58 -0.40 -1.31
CA LEU A 24 1.60 0.34 -0.05
C LEU A 24 1.01 -0.52 1.07
N ILE A 25 1.66 -0.51 2.25
CA ILE A 25 1.15 -1.18 3.45
C ILE A 25 0.48 -0.13 4.34
N LEU A 26 -0.83 -0.25 4.53
CA LEU A 26 -1.63 0.64 5.34
C LEU A 26 -1.82 0.06 6.75
N PRO A 27 -1.71 0.86 7.84
CA PRO A 27 -1.99 0.36 9.18
C PRO A 27 -3.40 -0.21 9.30
N GLY A 28 -3.58 -1.28 10.08
CA GLY A 28 -4.88 -1.94 10.25
C GLY A 28 -5.99 -1.02 10.77
N MET A 29 -5.65 0.01 11.56
CA MET A 29 -6.61 1.02 12.03
C MET A 29 -7.14 1.94 10.92
N ALA A 30 -6.40 2.05 9.82
CA ALA A 30 -6.71 2.91 8.69
C ALA A 30 -7.32 2.13 7.51
N ALA A 31 -7.57 0.82 7.65
CA ALA A 31 -8.06 -0.06 6.59
C ALA A 31 -9.25 0.49 5.78
N ARG A 32 -10.14 1.28 6.41
CA ARG A 32 -11.27 1.93 5.74
C ARG A 32 -10.89 2.88 4.59
N LEU A 33 -9.64 3.33 4.55
CA LEU A 33 -9.13 4.26 3.54
C LEU A 33 -8.53 3.55 2.33
N SER A 34 -8.41 2.21 2.35
CA SER A 34 -7.64 1.47 1.33
C SER A 34 -8.15 1.72 -0.08
N GLY A 35 -9.45 1.52 -0.34
CA GLY A 35 -10.00 1.68 -1.70
C GLY A 35 -9.75 3.08 -2.28
N ALA A 36 -10.13 4.13 -1.55
CA ALA A 36 -9.88 5.50 -2.01
C ALA A 36 -8.37 5.79 -2.20
N LEU A 37 -7.51 5.22 -1.36
CA LEU A 37 -6.07 5.39 -1.47
C LEU A 37 -5.50 4.67 -2.69
N GLU A 38 -6.05 3.52 -3.09
CA GLU A 38 -5.63 2.78 -4.27
C GLU A 38 -5.79 3.62 -5.54
N ASP A 39 -6.96 4.25 -5.69
CA ASP A 39 -7.25 5.16 -6.79
C ASP A 39 -6.38 6.42 -6.74
N GLU A 40 -6.27 7.06 -5.57
CA GLU A 40 -5.58 8.35 -5.45
C GLU A 40 -4.05 8.23 -5.56
N ALA A 41 -3.46 7.17 -5.01
CA ALA A 41 -2.03 6.93 -5.01
C ALA A 41 -1.54 6.08 -6.21
N ASP A 42 -2.45 5.57 -7.03
CA ASP A 42 -2.15 4.70 -8.17
C ASP A 42 -1.26 3.51 -7.75
N ALA A 43 -1.66 2.83 -6.68
CA ALA A 43 -0.90 1.77 -6.03
C ALA A 43 -1.82 0.72 -5.41
N TYR A 44 -1.35 -0.52 -5.32
CA TYR A 44 -2.07 -1.59 -4.64
C TYR A 44 -1.90 -1.46 -3.12
N VAL A 45 -2.99 -1.36 -2.37
CA VAL A 45 -2.93 -1.10 -0.94
C VAL A 45 -3.27 -2.36 -0.15
N VAL A 46 -2.28 -2.85 0.59
CA VAL A 46 -2.48 -3.98 1.51
C VAL A 46 -2.65 -3.48 2.94
N VAL A 47 -3.52 -4.15 3.70
CA VAL A 47 -3.73 -3.84 5.12
C VAL A 47 -2.72 -4.60 5.96
N GLY A 48 -1.85 -3.85 6.63
CA GLY A 48 -0.87 -4.34 7.59
C GLY A 48 -1.44 -4.53 9.00
N PRO A 49 -0.58 -4.80 9.98
CA PRO A 49 -0.99 -5.01 11.37
C PRO A 49 -1.58 -3.73 11.99
N ARG A 50 -2.37 -3.90 13.07
CA ARG A 50 -2.91 -2.77 13.85
C ARG A 50 -1.83 -1.99 14.61
N ASP A 51 -0.74 -2.67 14.96
CA ASP A 51 0.41 -2.12 15.70
C ASP A 51 1.71 -2.46 14.96
N SER A 52 2.70 -1.56 15.01
CA SER A 52 3.96 -1.68 14.27
C SER A 52 4.83 -2.86 14.74
N SER A 53 4.66 -3.35 15.97
CA SER A 53 5.36 -4.55 16.46
C SER A 53 5.03 -5.79 15.63
N GLY A 54 3.88 -5.82 14.95
CA GLY A 54 3.45 -6.91 14.09
C GLY A 54 4.11 -6.94 12.70
N ILE A 55 4.88 -5.92 12.32
CA ILE A 55 5.42 -5.80 10.94
C ILE A 55 6.33 -6.98 10.60
N LEU A 56 7.20 -7.42 11.51
CA LEU A 56 8.11 -8.54 11.26
C LEU A 56 7.34 -9.82 10.89
N LYS A 57 6.31 -10.15 11.67
CA LYS A 57 5.46 -11.32 11.41
C LYS A 57 4.67 -11.17 10.10
N TYR A 58 4.20 -9.97 9.81
CA TYR A 58 3.48 -9.67 8.57
C TYR A 58 4.40 -9.84 7.34
N MET A 59 5.65 -9.40 7.42
CA MET A 59 6.64 -9.60 6.35
C MET A 59 6.94 -11.08 6.07
N ASP A 60 7.00 -11.92 7.10
CA ASP A 60 7.26 -13.35 6.92
C ASP A 60 6.07 -14.13 6.35
N THR A 61 4.85 -13.75 6.74
CA THR A 61 3.66 -14.58 6.51
C THR A 61 2.68 -14.04 5.48
N GLN A 62 2.68 -12.73 5.22
CA GLN A 62 1.67 -12.06 4.40
C GLN A 62 2.28 -11.24 3.27
N TRP A 63 3.53 -10.78 3.38
CA TRP A 63 4.14 -9.96 2.34
C TRP A 63 4.50 -10.77 1.11
N LYS A 64 3.71 -10.61 0.05
CA LYS A 64 3.89 -11.31 -1.23
C LYS A 64 3.87 -10.32 -2.39
N PRO A 65 4.94 -9.52 -2.55
CA PRO A 65 4.96 -8.41 -3.50
C PRO A 65 4.73 -8.84 -4.95
N GLU A 66 5.17 -10.04 -5.34
CA GLU A 66 4.94 -10.57 -6.68
C GLU A 66 3.47 -10.87 -6.96
N GLU A 67 2.72 -11.36 -5.97
CA GLU A 67 1.28 -11.61 -6.09
C GLU A 67 0.51 -10.28 -6.15
N PHE A 68 0.87 -9.33 -5.26
CA PHE A 68 0.26 -8.00 -5.23
C PHE A 68 0.49 -7.22 -6.52
N MET A 69 1.69 -7.32 -7.11
CA MET A 69 2.00 -6.68 -8.38
C MET A 69 1.21 -7.28 -9.54
N LYS A 70 1.00 -8.60 -9.57
CA LYS A 70 0.13 -9.23 -10.59
C LYS A 70 -1.29 -8.70 -10.52
N GLU A 71 -1.83 -8.53 -9.31
CA GLU A 71 -3.17 -7.96 -9.14
C GLU A 71 -3.21 -6.50 -9.60
N TYR A 72 -2.24 -5.69 -9.19
CA TYR A 72 -2.11 -4.30 -9.64
C TYR A 72 -2.02 -4.16 -11.17
N GLU A 73 -1.22 -5.01 -11.81
CA GLU A 73 -1.05 -5.04 -13.27
C GLU A 73 -2.31 -5.54 -14.01
N SER A 74 -3.16 -6.31 -13.33
CA SER A 74 -4.43 -6.78 -13.89
C SER A 74 -5.53 -5.72 -13.88
N TRP A 75 -5.35 -4.62 -13.14
CA TRP A 75 -6.32 -3.53 -13.14
C TRP A 75 -6.38 -2.90 -14.52
N GLU A 76 -7.56 -2.98 -15.14
CA GLU A 76 -7.87 -2.18 -16.33
C GLU A 76 -7.93 -0.72 -15.90
N LYS A 77 -6.89 0.05 -16.21
CA LYS A 77 -6.83 1.50 -15.97
C LYS A 77 -7.39 2.28 -17.16
#